data_AF-A0A135SMQ2-F1
#
_entry.id   AF-A0A135SMQ2-F1
#
_cell.length_a   1.000
_cell.length_b   1.000
_cell.length_c   1.000
_cell.angle_alpha   90.00
_cell.angle_beta   90.00
_cell.angle_gamma   90.00
#
_symmetry.space_group_name_H-M   'P 1'
#
loop_
_entity.id
_entity.type
_entity.pdbx_description
1 polymer ?
#
loop_
_entity_poly.entity_id
_entity_poly.type
_entity_poly.pdbx_seq_one_letter_code
_entity_poly.pdbx_strand_id
1 'polypeptide(L)'
;MPNPFNVIPWEALDPFDTLPINMPLRSKELLHYFFQAEQPHGPLPGNLDDCIASVTSDADVLQNTILLSGLHYAWNKGDLRSFESTFVFQKIQSIQQINSWLVATPHEQDIVRCAKYIRNLAIAESHLKGLMTYLDSQRAETPGQQATDDIEVEQMNRYLILVYNVVHCLKSRSDDTIATNALSQGKDTRLDPRGLAHLIRGWPVREASDLDLRLRTLRMVPFFFGSVPRGRKPKNVDMYPTITALRNITELADLRHAKASADVVATTPWKVWGGGGPSDLLFAVISTHTSSFADKIQLPSRGKQAFISSWSGFCVGVGMYLIAVLGIWNQGLPMEKQLHCHILRILIQDLRSDSVKLQSMSRETRDTWLWKAFVGSLSVVQAQSFICDKRLDSILAGLASLIRNWAKITGVVAWSEAREMLSRVVWPVSSDREDMFQSLWARLV
;
A
#
# COMPACT_ATOMS: atom_id res chain seq x y z
N MET A 1 -42.52 44.02 -1.02
CA MET A 1 -41.61 42.87 -0.97
C MET A 1 -40.18 43.37 -0.80
N PRO A 2 -39.58 43.22 0.39
CA PRO A 2 -38.16 43.41 0.63
C PRO A 2 -37.41 42.08 0.65
N ASN A 3 -36.16 42.15 0.20
CA ASN A 3 -35.17 41.09 -0.02
C ASN A 3 -34.77 40.39 1.30
N PRO A 4 -34.76 39.04 1.40
CA PRO A 4 -34.54 38.31 2.66
C PRO A 4 -33.06 38.10 3.01
N PHE A 5 -32.12 38.75 2.33
CA PHE A 5 -30.71 38.72 2.71
C PHE A 5 -30.40 39.90 3.63
N ASN A 6 -30.64 39.71 4.93
CA ASN A 6 -29.67 40.11 5.94
C ASN A 6 -30.02 39.52 7.31
N VAL A 7 -28.95 39.18 8.03
CA VAL A 7 -28.84 38.79 9.44
C VAL A 7 -28.80 37.28 9.72
N ILE A 8 -27.63 36.68 9.48
CA ILE A 8 -26.86 36.03 10.55
C ILE A 8 -25.40 36.50 10.42
N PRO A 9 -24.90 37.40 11.29
CA PRO A 9 -23.49 37.76 11.35
C PRO A 9 -22.79 36.76 12.26
N TRP A 10 -22.27 35.70 11.66
CA TRP A 10 -21.01 35.13 12.11
C TRP A 10 -20.13 35.13 10.86
N GLU A 11 -19.05 35.91 10.88
CA GLU A 11 -17.91 35.59 10.05
C GLU A 11 -17.52 34.17 10.47
N ALA A 12 -17.94 33.19 9.67
CA ALA A 12 -17.37 31.87 9.72
C ALA A 12 -15.91 32.05 9.41
N LEU A 13 -15.08 32.12 10.46
CA LEU A 13 -13.64 31.91 10.35
C LEU A 13 -13.48 30.74 9.39
N ASP A 14 -12.92 31.01 8.22
CA ASP A 14 -12.60 29.93 7.30
C ASP A 14 -11.67 29.01 8.12
N PRO A 15 -12.00 27.72 8.29
CA PRO A 15 -11.17 26.81 9.08
C PRO A 15 -9.71 26.74 8.57
N PHE A 16 -9.45 27.30 7.39
CA PHE A 16 -8.15 27.45 6.79
C PHE A 16 -7.40 28.77 7.14
N ASP A 17 -7.98 29.69 7.91
CA ASP A 17 -7.33 30.94 8.34
C ASP A 17 -6.47 30.77 9.62
N THR A 18 -6.56 29.62 10.29
CA THR A 18 -5.77 29.26 11.49
C THR A 18 -4.78 28.11 11.24
N LEU A 19 -4.35 27.91 9.98
CA LEU A 19 -3.57 26.74 9.59
C LEU A 19 -2.12 26.76 10.10
N PRO A 20 -1.53 25.57 10.35
CA PRO A 20 -0.19 25.42 10.90
C PRO A 20 0.93 25.70 9.90
N ILE A 21 0.61 25.92 8.62
CA ILE A 21 1.56 26.39 7.60
C ILE A 21 0.97 27.56 6.83
N ASN A 22 1.83 28.46 6.36
CA ASN A 22 1.46 29.47 5.38
C ASN A 22 0.87 28.80 4.14
N MET A 23 -0.16 29.42 3.55
CA MET A 23 -0.85 28.92 2.34
C MET A 23 -0.50 29.76 1.09
N PRO A 24 0.76 29.75 0.62
CA PRO A 24 1.20 30.57 -0.50
C PRO A 24 0.58 30.12 -1.83
N LEU A 25 0.63 31.01 -2.82
CA LEU A 25 0.09 30.80 -4.16
C LEU A 25 -1.41 30.44 -4.08
N ARG A 26 -1.85 29.40 -4.78
CA ARG A 26 -3.26 28.94 -4.79
C ARG A 26 -3.47 27.72 -3.90
N SER A 27 -2.67 27.57 -2.83
CA SER A 27 -2.75 26.42 -1.92
C SER A 27 -4.12 26.27 -1.26
N LYS A 28 -4.74 27.40 -0.86
CA LYS A 28 -6.07 27.43 -0.22
C LYS A 28 -7.17 26.98 -1.17
N GLU A 29 -7.15 27.49 -2.40
CA GLU A 29 -8.10 27.10 -3.46
C GLU A 29 -7.96 25.61 -3.83
N LEU A 30 -6.73 25.10 -3.91
CA LEU A 30 -6.47 23.70 -4.23
C LEU A 30 -6.99 22.75 -3.13
N LEU A 31 -6.83 23.15 -1.86
CA LEU A 31 -7.32 22.39 -0.72
C LEU A 31 -8.85 22.40 -0.64
N HIS A 32 -9.48 23.56 -0.85
CA HIS A 32 -10.94 23.68 -0.96
C HIS A 32 -11.49 22.78 -2.07
N TYR A 33 -10.89 22.80 -3.26
CA TYR A 33 -11.25 21.90 -4.36
C TYR A 33 -11.24 20.43 -3.94
N PHE A 34 -10.21 20.00 -3.20
CA PHE A 34 -10.04 18.60 -2.82
C PHE A 34 -11.09 18.12 -1.81
N PHE A 35 -11.46 18.98 -0.84
CA PHE A 35 -12.50 18.66 0.12
C PHE A 35 -13.91 18.76 -0.47
N GLN A 36 -14.13 19.67 -1.43
CA GLN A 36 -15.43 19.89 -2.08
C GLN A 36 -15.67 19.03 -3.33
N ALA A 37 -14.66 18.31 -3.83
CA ALA A 37 -14.83 17.42 -4.98
C ALA A 37 -16.04 16.48 -4.76
N GLU A 38 -16.93 16.39 -5.76
CA GLU A 38 -18.18 15.64 -5.68
C GLU A 38 -17.97 14.17 -5.26
N GLN A 39 -18.98 13.59 -4.61
CA GLN A 39 -18.99 12.20 -4.13
C GLN A 39 -20.00 11.37 -4.93
N PRO A 40 -19.69 10.92 -6.16
CA PRO A 40 -20.63 10.16 -6.98
C PRO A 40 -21.05 8.81 -6.36
N HIS A 41 -20.34 8.31 -5.34
CA HIS A 41 -20.53 6.96 -4.78
C HIS A 41 -20.73 6.90 -3.25
N GLY A 42 -21.33 7.95 -2.68
CA GLY A 42 -21.68 8.01 -1.26
C GLY A 42 -20.53 8.43 -0.32
N PRO A 43 -20.74 8.43 1.01
CA PRO A 43 -19.79 8.98 1.98
C PRO A 43 -18.48 8.18 2.03
N LEU A 44 -17.37 8.85 2.37
CA LEU A 44 -16.08 8.18 2.57
C LEU A 44 -16.12 7.24 3.79
N PRO A 45 -15.37 6.12 3.78
CA PRO A 45 -15.13 5.35 4.99
C PRO A 45 -14.35 6.19 6.01
N GLY A 46 -15.00 6.52 7.12
CA GLY A 46 -14.44 7.39 8.18
C GLY A 46 -15.14 8.75 8.26
N ASN A 47 -14.93 9.45 9.37
CA ASN A 47 -15.50 10.78 9.58
C ASN A 47 -14.64 11.83 8.83
N LEU A 48 -15.24 12.50 7.84
CA LEU A 48 -14.56 13.55 7.08
C LEU A 48 -14.15 14.72 7.99
N ASP A 49 -14.94 15.02 9.02
CA ASP A 49 -14.63 16.09 9.96
C ASP A 49 -13.39 15.76 10.79
N ASP A 50 -13.24 14.49 11.22
CA ASP A 50 -12.04 14.03 11.92
C ASP A 50 -10.79 14.09 11.00
N CYS A 51 -10.97 13.81 9.72
CA CYS A 51 -9.90 13.94 8.72
C CYS A 51 -9.49 15.39 8.52
N ILE A 52 -10.46 16.28 8.32
CA ILE A 52 -10.22 17.72 8.16
C ILE A 52 -9.54 18.25 9.42
N ALA A 53 -10.05 17.92 10.61
CA ALA A 53 -9.45 18.31 11.88
C ALA A 53 -8.01 17.81 12.01
N SER A 54 -7.73 16.55 11.64
CA SER A 54 -6.35 16.04 11.64
C SER A 54 -5.46 16.79 10.65
N VAL A 55 -5.95 17.07 9.45
CA VAL A 55 -5.22 17.79 8.39
C VAL A 55 -4.94 19.23 8.80
N THR A 56 -5.89 19.91 9.44
CA THR A 56 -5.72 21.30 9.86
C THR A 56 -4.93 21.45 11.17
N SER A 57 -4.76 20.37 11.94
CA SER A 57 -3.99 20.39 13.21
C SER A 57 -2.50 20.11 13.07
N ASP A 58 -2.05 19.56 11.93
CA ASP A 58 -0.67 19.10 11.73
C ASP A 58 -0.08 19.66 10.42
N ALA A 59 1.03 20.41 10.54
CA ALA A 59 1.72 21.05 9.42
C ALA A 59 2.16 20.06 8.33
N ASP A 60 2.66 18.91 8.74
CA ASP A 60 3.23 17.89 7.85
C ASP A 60 2.08 17.18 7.12
N VAL A 61 1.00 16.87 7.82
CA VAL A 61 -0.23 16.28 7.23
C VAL A 61 -0.89 17.26 6.26
N LEU A 62 -0.94 18.55 6.60
CA LEU A 62 -1.50 19.59 5.74
C LEU A 62 -0.71 19.74 4.45
N GLN A 63 0.61 19.90 4.54
CA GLN A 63 1.46 19.95 3.35
C GLN A 63 1.36 18.65 2.55
N ASN A 64 1.18 17.52 3.23
CA ASN A 64 0.98 16.25 2.55
C ASN A 64 -0.29 16.25 1.69
N THR A 65 -1.37 16.73 2.28
CA THR A 65 -2.71 16.81 1.69
C THR A 65 -2.75 17.81 0.52
N ILE A 66 -2.01 18.92 0.58
CA ILE A 66 -1.96 19.89 -0.54
C ILE A 66 -1.32 19.26 -1.80
N LEU A 67 -0.23 18.48 -1.66
CA LEU A 67 0.33 17.79 -2.83
C LEU A 67 -0.60 16.70 -3.37
N LEU A 68 -1.28 15.95 -2.48
CA LEU A 68 -2.29 14.99 -2.90
C LEU A 68 -3.45 15.67 -3.63
N SER A 69 -3.85 16.85 -3.18
CA SER A 69 -4.87 17.68 -3.82
C SER A 69 -4.46 18.05 -5.24
N GLY A 70 -3.18 18.40 -5.44
CA GLY A 70 -2.61 18.64 -6.77
C GLY A 70 -2.66 17.39 -7.65
N LEU A 71 -2.24 16.23 -7.13
CA LEU A 71 -2.31 14.97 -7.88
C LEU A 71 -3.75 14.59 -8.25
N HIS A 72 -4.68 14.75 -7.31
CA HIS A 72 -6.11 14.54 -7.54
C HIS A 72 -6.65 15.48 -8.62
N TYR A 73 -6.30 16.76 -8.57
CA TYR A 73 -6.67 17.73 -9.61
C TYR A 73 -6.13 17.31 -10.97
N ALA A 74 -4.85 16.92 -11.03
CA ALA A 74 -4.21 16.45 -12.25
C ALA A 74 -4.93 15.25 -12.86
N TRP A 75 -5.36 14.30 -12.01
CA TRP A 75 -6.05 13.11 -12.46
C TRP A 75 -7.49 13.39 -12.91
N ASN A 76 -8.19 14.30 -12.23
CA ASN A 76 -9.56 14.65 -12.55
C ASN A 76 -9.64 15.54 -13.81
N LYS A 77 -8.77 16.55 -13.92
CA LYS A 77 -8.81 17.53 -15.01
C LYS A 77 -7.86 17.22 -16.17
N GLY A 78 -6.99 16.23 -16.03
CA GLY A 78 -6.01 15.82 -17.03
C GLY A 78 -4.74 16.67 -17.08
N ASP A 79 -4.66 17.76 -16.32
CA ASP A 79 -3.46 18.60 -16.19
C ASP A 79 -3.37 19.30 -14.82
N LEU A 80 -2.19 19.87 -14.54
CA LEU A 80 -1.94 20.69 -13.34
C LEU A 80 -2.00 22.19 -13.61
N ARG A 81 -2.22 22.67 -14.84
CA ARG A 81 -1.86 24.03 -15.29
C ARG A 81 -2.31 25.13 -14.32
N SER A 82 -3.54 25.03 -13.82
CA SER A 82 -4.12 25.99 -12.87
C SER A 82 -3.40 26.06 -11.52
N PHE A 83 -2.73 24.99 -11.12
CA PHE A 83 -2.08 24.79 -9.82
C PHE A 83 -0.61 24.35 -9.93
N GLU A 84 0.00 24.40 -11.10
CA GLU A 84 1.35 23.85 -11.33
C GLU A 84 2.41 24.54 -10.47
N SER A 85 2.38 25.87 -10.42
CA SER A 85 3.27 26.66 -9.55
C SER A 85 3.09 26.29 -8.07
N THR A 86 1.84 26.08 -7.65
CA THR A 86 1.49 25.69 -6.27
C THR A 86 2.04 24.29 -5.95
N PHE A 87 1.82 23.33 -6.83
CA PHE A 87 2.31 21.96 -6.67
C PHE A 87 3.84 21.88 -6.63
N VAL A 88 4.52 22.59 -7.54
CA VAL A 88 5.99 22.62 -7.58
C VAL A 88 6.56 23.30 -6.33
N PHE A 89 5.99 24.43 -5.91
CA PHE A 89 6.41 25.13 -4.70
C PHE A 89 6.31 24.23 -3.47
N GLN A 90 5.16 23.58 -3.27
CA GLN A 90 4.94 22.70 -2.11
C GLN A 90 5.88 21.48 -2.15
N LYS A 91 6.21 20.97 -3.35
CA LYS A 91 7.20 19.89 -3.50
C LYS A 91 8.61 20.34 -3.07
N ILE A 92 9.03 21.54 -3.46
CA ILE A 92 10.33 22.10 -3.07
C ILE A 92 10.38 22.32 -1.56
N GLN A 93 9.32 22.88 -0.97
CA GLN A 93 9.22 23.08 0.49
C GLN A 93 9.33 21.77 1.25
N SER A 94 8.61 20.72 0.82
CA SER A 94 8.75 19.38 1.43
C SER A 94 10.19 18.85 1.38
N ILE A 95 10.90 18.99 0.25
CA ILE A 95 12.29 18.53 0.12
C ILE A 95 13.21 19.32 1.06
N GLN A 96 13.05 20.64 1.13
CA GLN A 96 13.84 21.49 2.02
C GLN A 96 13.62 21.15 3.49
N GLN A 97 12.37 20.87 3.88
CA GLN A 97 12.01 20.46 5.22
C GLN A 97 12.68 19.13 5.62
N ILE A 98 12.59 18.10 4.78
CA ILE A 98 13.25 16.81 5.01
C ILE A 98 14.77 16.98 5.15
N ASN A 99 15.39 17.75 4.24
CA ASN A 99 16.83 17.99 4.29
C ASN A 99 17.24 18.70 5.59
N SER A 100 16.41 19.63 6.09
CA SER A 100 16.68 20.31 7.36
C SER A 100 16.65 19.35 8.55
N TRP A 101 15.72 18.40 8.58
CA TRP A 101 15.63 17.37 9.62
C TRP A 101 16.82 16.42 9.60
N LEU A 102 17.23 15.97 8.41
CA LEU A 102 18.38 15.09 8.26
C LEU A 102 19.69 15.75 8.73
N VAL A 103 19.79 17.08 8.66
CA VAL A 103 20.96 17.85 9.11
C VAL A 103 20.94 18.16 10.61
N ALA A 104 19.76 18.30 11.23
CA ALA A 104 19.59 18.87 12.58
C ALA A 104 19.92 17.93 13.76
N THR A 105 20.68 16.85 13.55
CA THR A 105 20.89 15.71 14.47
C THR A 105 19.70 14.74 14.45
N PRO A 106 19.92 13.47 14.08
CA PRO A 106 18.82 12.55 13.80
C PRO A 106 18.27 11.89 15.07
N HIS A 107 17.03 12.22 15.45
CA HIS A 107 16.26 11.40 16.39
C HIS A 107 15.54 10.29 15.62
N GLU A 108 15.30 9.11 16.22
CA GLU A 108 14.50 8.03 15.60
C GLU A 108 13.12 8.52 15.10
N GLN A 109 12.56 9.52 15.79
CA GLN A 109 11.30 10.19 15.45
C GLN A 109 11.37 11.00 14.14
N ASP A 110 12.53 11.55 13.80
CA ASP A 110 12.71 12.30 12.55
C ASP A 110 12.84 11.36 11.34
N ILE A 111 13.22 10.10 11.56
CA ILE A 111 13.24 9.06 10.52
C ILE A 111 11.82 8.60 10.17
N VAL A 112 10.99 8.42 11.20
CA VAL A 112 9.55 8.15 11.06
C VAL A 112 8.87 9.29 10.29
N ARG A 113 9.27 10.54 10.55
CA ARG A 113 8.82 11.70 9.77
C ARG A 113 9.34 11.66 8.33
N CYS A 114 10.63 11.41 8.10
CA CYS A 114 11.21 11.35 6.75
C CYS A 114 10.56 10.28 5.86
N ALA A 115 10.18 9.13 6.43
CA ALA A 115 9.44 8.12 5.71
C ALA A 115 8.19 8.72 5.06
N LYS A 116 7.37 9.48 5.81
CA LYS A 116 6.09 10.07 5.38
C LYS A 116 6.15 10.95 4.12
N TYR A 117 7.34 11.33 3.66
CA TYR A 117 7.54 12.27 2.55
C TYR A 117 8.00 11.65 1.22
N ILE A 118 7.98 10.33 1.07
CA ILE A 118 8.33 9.69 -0.19
C ILE A 118 7.21 9.96 -1.22
N ARG A 119 7.45 10.96 -2.09
CA ARG A 119 6.40 11.63 -2.90
C ARG A 119 6.62 11.59 -4.41
N ASN A 120 7.78 11.13 -4.89
CA ASN A 120 8.11 11.17 -6.31
C ASN A 120 8.44 9.78 -6.84
N LEU A 121 7.54 9.22 -7.64
CA LEU A 121 7.62 7.85 -8.17
C LEU A 121 8.91 7.56 -8.94
N ALA A 122 9.42 8.54 -9.69
CA ALA A 122 10.65 8.36 -10.47
C ALA A 122 11.91 8.17 -9.61
N ILE A 123 11.86 8.55 -8.33
CA ILE A 123 12.97 8.46 -7.37
C ILE A 123 12.55 7.83 -6.04
N ALA A 124 11.33 7.31 -5.94
CA ALA A 124 10.75 6.79 -4.71
C ALA A 124 11.51 5.55 -4.23
N GLU A 125 11.92 4.66 -5.14
CA GLU A 125 12.79 3.52 -4.83
C GLU A 125 14.14 3.97 -4.28
N SER A 126 14.75 5.02 -4.87
CA SER A 126 16.02 5.58 -4.38
C SER A 126 15.87 6.20 -2.98
N HIS A 127 14.76 6.88 -2.71
CA HIS A 127 14.46 7.42 -1.38
C HIS A 127 14.18 6.33 -0.36
N LEU A 128 13.39 5.31 -0.71
CA LEU A 128 13.16 4.14 0.15
C LEU A 128 14.48 3.44 0.46
N LYS A 129 15.33 3.21 -0.54
CA LYS A 129 16.64 2.60 -0.35
C LYS A 129 17.53 3.43 0.56
N GLY A 130 17.60 4.74 0.36
CA GLY A 130 18.36 5.66 1.23
C GLY A 130 17.86 5.62 2.67
N LEU A 131 16.55 5.64 2.86
CA LEU A 131 15.91 5.53 4.17
C LEU A 131 16.23 4.19 4.87
N MET A 132 16.16 3.07 4.14
CA MET A 132 16.49 1.76 4.70
C MET A 132 17.98 1.64 5.05
N THR A 133 18.87 2.19 4.21
CA THR A 133 20.31 2.24 4.50
C THR A 133 20.58 3.01 5.79
N TYR A 134 19.87 4.11 5.97
CA TYR A 134 19.95 4.96 7.15
C TYR A 134 19.40 4.28 8.42
N LEU A 135 18.24 3.62 8.33
CA LEU A 135 17.66 2.85 9.44
C LEU A 135 18.58 1.69 9.88
N ASP A 136 19.20 1.01 8.91
CA ASP A 136 20.15 -0.08 9.20
C ASP A 136 21.42 0.45 9.90
N SER A 137 21.93 1.64 9.55
CA SER A 137 23.11 2.21 10.24
C SER A 137 22.81 2.60 11.68
N GLN A 138 21.64 3.18 11.95
CA GLN A 138 21.22 3.56 13.30
C GLN A 138 21.02 2.36 14.23
N ARG A 139 20.43 1.26 13.70
CA ARG A 139 20.26 0.01 14.46
C ARG A 139 21.60 -0.64 14.84
N ALA A 140 22.65 -0.43 14.04
CA ALA A 140 23.99 -0.93 14.35
C ALA A 140 24.68 -0.13 15.47
N GLU A 141 24.34 1.16 15.63
CA GLU A 141 24.90 2.04 16.66
C GLU A 141 24.21 1.87 18.02
N THR A 142 22.95 1.42 18.05
CA THR A 142 22.19 1.20 19.30
C THR A 142 21.65 -0.24 19.43
N PRO A 143 22.51 -1.25 19.69
CA PRO A 143 22.05 -2.61 19.90
C PRO A 143 21.46 -2.76 21.31
N GLY A 144 20.13 -2.73 21.42
CA GLY A 144 19.47 -3.04 22.71
C GLY A 144 18.11 -2.42 22.96
N GLN A 145 17.67 -1.42 22.19
CA GLN A 145 16.29 -0.93 22.30
C GLN A 145 15.32 -2.01 21.78
N GLN A 146 14.73 -2.77 22.71
CA GLN A 146 13.51 -3.52 22.41
C GLN A 146 12.47 -2.52 21.93
N ALA A 147 11.88 -2.78 20.77
CA ALA A 147 10.76 -2.01 20.24
C ALA A 147 9.63 -2.06 21.27
N THR A 148 9.54 -1.00 22.07
CA THR A 148 8.36 -0.66 22.84
C THR A 148 7.18 -0.69 21.89
N ASP A 149 6.05 -1.16 22.41
CA ASP A 149 4.75 -1.31 21.76
C ASP A 149 4.19 0.06 21.33
N ASP A 150 4.89 0.66 20.36
CA ASP A 150 4.79 2.06 19.99
C ASP A 150 3.90 2.19 18.76
N ILE A 151 2.80 2.90 18.95
CA ILE A 151 1.84 3.24 17.90
C ILE A 151 2.55 3.99 16.76
N GLU A 152 3.61 4.75 17.05
CA GLU A 152 4.40 5.46 16.05
C GLU A 152 5.15 4.50 15.11
N VAL A 153 5.73 3.41 15.66
CA VAL A 153 6.42 2.38 14.87
C VAL A 153 5.44 1.63 13.98
N GLU A 154 4.26 1.27 14.50
CA GLU A 154 3.21 0.63 13.71
C GLU A 154 2.71 1.57 12.60
N GLN A 155 2.53 2.87 12.86
CA GLN A 155 2.14 3.85 11.84
C GLN A 155 3.21 4.03 10.77
N MET A 156 4.49 4.08 11.15
CA MET A 156 5.62 4.09 10.21
C MET A 156 5.61 2.86 9.32
N ASN A 157 5.48 1.67 9.92
CA ASN A 157 5.42 0.41 9.21
C ASN A 157 4.30 0.38 8.18
N ARG A 158 3.10 0.85 8.56
CA ARG A 158 1.95 0.95 7.65
C ARG A 158 2.22 1.88 6.47
N TYR A 159 2.85 3.01 6.73
CA TYR A 159 3.23 3.95 5.69
C TYR A 159 4.24 3.32 4.71
N LEU A 160 5.29 2.67 5.22
CA LEU A 160 6.28 1.98 4.40
C LEU A 160 5.65 0.90 3.51
N ILE A 161 4.76 0.08 4.08
CA ILE A 161 4.01 -0.94 3.34
C ILE A 161 3.16 -0.31 2.24
N LEU A 162 2.42 0.77 2.55
CA LEU A 162 1.58 1.46 1.58
C LEU A 162 2.40 2.05 0.43
N VAL A 163 3.42 2.86 0.74
CA VAL A 163 4.27 3.51 -0.27
C VAL A 163 4.91 2.48 -1.16
N TYR A 164 5.46 1.42 -0.58
CA TYR A 164 6.09 0.36 -1.34
C TYR A 164 5.12 -0.29 -2.33
N ASN A 165 3.94 -0.72 -1.86
CA ASN A 165 2.94 -1.35 -2.71
C ASN A 165 2.46 -0.40 -3.83
N VAL A 166 2.27 0.89 -3.50
CA VAL A 166 1.90 1.92 -4.50
C VAL A 166 3.02 2.11 -5.52
N VAL A 167 4.28 2.25 -5.10
CA VAL A 167 5.42 2.43 -6.01
C VAL A 167 5.53 1.26 -6.99
N HIS A 168 5.46 0.01 -6.51
CA HIS A 168 5.55 -1.16 -7.38
C HIS A 168 4.34 -1.33 -8.29
N CYS A 169 3.14 -1.01 -7.80
CA CYS A 169 1.95 -0.98 -8.65
C CYS A 169 2.12 0.00 -9.81
N LEU A 170 2.56 1.23 -9.53
CA LEU A 170 2.68 2.27 -10.54
C LEU A 170 3.86 2.01 -11.49
N LYS A 171 4.95 1.41 -10.99
CA LYS A 171 6.09 0.97 -11.81
C LYS A 171 5.68 -0.14 -12.78
N SER A 172 5.10 -1.24 -12.30
CA SER A 172 4.61 -2.32 -13.17
C SER A 172 3.67 -1.80 -14.24
N ARG A 173 2.70 -0.96 -13.85
CA ARG A 173 1.77 -0.32 -14.79
C ARG A 173 2.48 0.51 -15.85
N SER A 174 3.50 1.27 -15.46
CA SER A 174 4.31 2.07 -16.38
C SER A 174 5.04 1.18 -17.37
N ASP A 175 5.71 0.13 -16.88
CA ASP A 175 6.48 -0.80 -17.69
C ASP A 175 5.60 -1.52 -18.71
N ASP A 176 4.41 -1.99 -18.32
CA ASP A 176 3.47 -2.63 -19.25
C ASP A 176 2.93 -1.66 -20.29
N THR A 177 2.68 -0.41 -19.89
CA THR A 177 2.23 0.64 -20.81
C THR A 177 3.31 0.95 -21.85
N ILE A 178 4.57 1.04 -21.41
CA ILE A 178 5.74 1.26 -22.28
C ILE A 178 5.90 0.07 -23.22
N ALA A 179 5.86 -1.17 -22.71
CA ALA A 179 5.98 -2.38 -23.52
C ALA A 179 4.88 -2.45 -24.60
N THR A 180 3.62 -2.18 -24.23
CA THR A 180 2.49 -2.17 -25.16
C THR A 180 2.67 -1.10 -26.25
N ASN A 181 3.11 0.11 -25.87
CA ASN A 181 3.34 1.19 -26.84
C ASN A 181 4.55 0.89 -27.75
N ALA A 182 5.64 0.32 -27.21
CA ALA A 182 6.83 -0.05 -27.97
C ALA A 182 6.50 -1.10 -29.05
N LEU A 183 5.66 -2.08 -28.72
CA LEU A 183 5.14 -3.06 -29.68
C LEU A 183 4.29 -2.41 -30.77
N SER A 184 3.48 -1.41 -30.44
CA SER A 184 2.63 -0.71 -31.41
C SER A 184 3.40 0.23 -32.36
N GLN A 185 4.56 0.74 -31.94
CA GLN A 185 5.34 1.74 -32.69
C GLN A 185 6.69 1.23 -33.20
N GLY A 186 7.06 -0.02 -32.90
CA GLY A 186 8.34 -0.63 -33.32
C GLY A 186 9.58 0.09 -32.78
N LYS A 187 9.46 0.85 -31.68
CA LYS A 187 10.56 1.62 -31.07
C LYS A 187 10.65 1.36 -29.57
N ASP A 188 11.80 0.85 -29.14
CA ASP A 188 12.14 0.68 -27.73
C ASP A 188 12.42 2.07 -27.12
N THR A 189 11.43 2.63 -26.43
CA THR A 189 11.50 4.00 -25.91
C THR A 189 11.52 3.96 -24.39
N ARG A 190 12.73 4.03 -23.80
CA ARG A 190 12.87 4.35 -22.37
C ARG A 190 12.47 5.80 -22.13
N LEU A 191 11.45 6.03 -21.30
CA LEU A 191 11.00 7.37 -20.94
C LEU A 191 11.95 7.99 -19.91
N ASP A 192 12.26 9.28 -20.08
CA ASP A 192 12.95 10.07 -19.04
C ASP A 192 11.98 10.34 -17.85
N PRO A 193 12.48 10.81 -16.69
CA PRO A 193 11.63 11.06 -15.51
C PRO A 193 10.47 12.03 -15.77
N ARG A 194 10.62 12.97 -16.73
CA ARG A 194 9.56 13.89 -17.14
C ARG A 194 8.52 13.18 -18.00
N GLY A 195 8.94 12.36 -18.96
CA GLY A 195 8.08 11.52 -19.78
C GLY A 195 7.26 10.55 -18.93
N LEU A 196 7.86 9.94 -17.91
CA LEU A 196 7.15 9.10 -16.94
C LEU A 196 6.12 9.89 -16.14
N ALA A 197 6.46 11.10 -15.66
CA ALA A 197 5.52 11.96 -14.96
C ALA A 197 4.35 12.39 -15.84
N HIS A 198 4.58 12.68 -17.13
CA HIS A 198 3.52 12.96 -18.10
C HIS A 198 2.64 11.74 -18.36
N LEU A 199 3.22 10.54 -18.47
CA LEU A 199 2.48 9.29 -18.64
C LEU A 199 1.54 9.04 -17.46
N ILE A 200 2.03 9.18 -16.23
CA ILE A 200 1.27 9.00 -14.99
C ILE A 200 0.11 9.98 -14.90
N ARG A 201 0.32 11.25 -15.29
CA ARG A 201 -0.74 12.27 -15.31
C ARG A 201 -1.82 11.95 -16.35
N GLY A 202 -1.46 11.31 -17.46
CA GLY A 202 -2.38 10.95 -18.55
C GLY A 202 -3.14 9.64 -18.39
N TRP A 203 -2.86 8.84 -17.35
CA TRP A 203 -3.51 7.54 -17.12
C TRP A 203 -5.05 7.60 -17.00
N PRO A 204 -5.65 8.59 -16.32
CA PRO A 204 -7.11 8.75 -16.26
C PRO A 204 -7.80 8.89 -17.61
N VAL A 205 -7.15 9.54 -18.58
CA VAL A 205 -7.71 9.80 -19.91
C VAL A 205 -7.75 8.53 -20.78
N ARG A 206 -6.88 7.55 -20.49
CA ARG A 206 -6.76 6.31 -21.27
C ARG A 206 -7.66 5.18 -20.75
N GLU A 207 -8.14 5.28 -19.52
CA GLU A 207 -8.93 4.26 -18.83
C GLU A 207 -10.08 4.95 -18.09
N ALA A 208 -11.17 5.21 -18.81
CA ALA A 208 -12.36 5.87 -18.26
C ALA A 208 -13.08 5.00 -17.21
N SER A 209 -12.92 3.68 -17.27
CA SER A 209 -13.34 2.81 -16.17
C SER A 209 -12.53 3.19 -14.92
N ASP A 210 -13.23 3.34 -13.79
CA ASP A 210 -12.61 3.36 -12.47
C ASP A 210 -11.80 4.62 -12.09
N LEU A 211 -11.98 5.74 -12.81
CA LEU A 211 -11.42 7.04 -12.41
C LEU A 211 -12.01 7.52 -11.07
N ASP A 212 -13.32 7.37 -10.89
CA ASP A 212 -14.03 7.82 -9.68
C ASP A 212 -13.52 7.12 -8.43
N LEU A 213 -13.26 5.80 -8.49
CA LEU A 213 -12.72 5.06 -7.36
C LEU A 213 -11.27 5.48 -7.06
N ARG A 214 -10.45 5.74 -8.07
CA ARG A 214 -9.08 6.23 -7.90
C ARG A 214 -9.06 7.61 -7.23
N LEU A 215 -9.89 8.53 -7.69
CA LEU A 215 -10.05 9.87 -7.09
C LEU A 215 -10.57 9.77 -5.66
N ARG A 216 -11.59 8.92 -5.42
CA ARG A 216 -12.10 8.63 -4.07
C ARG A 216 -11.00 8.08 -3.15
N THR A 217 -10.19 7.16 -3.65
CA THR A 217 -9.10 6.52 -2.92
C THR A 217 -8.01 7.53 -2.55
N LEU A 218 -7.63 8.44 -3.46
CA LEU A 218 -6.70 9.53 -3.17
C LEU A 218 -7.18 10.42 -2.02
N ARG A 219 -8.49 10.67 -1.92
CA ARG A 219 -9.10 11.44 -0.82
C ARG A 219 -9.06 10.75 0.52
N MET A 220 -8.80 9.43 0.53
CA MET A 220 -8.64 8.67 1.76
C MET A 220 -7.18 8.54 2.21
N VAL A 221 -6.19 8.81 1.35
CA VAL A 221 -4.77 8.76 1.72
C VAL A 221 -4.43 9.70 2.90
N PRO A 222 -5.02 10.90 3.06
CA PRO A 222 -4.80 11.74 4.24
C PRO A 222 -4.99 11.05 5.58
N PHE A 223 -5.88 10.05 5.68
CA PHE A 223 -6.09 9.29 6.91
C PHE A 223 -4.88 8.44 7.33
N PHE A 224 -3.95 8.13 6.42
CA PHE A 224 -2.68 7.48 6.78
C PHE A 224 -1.68 8.44 7.42
N PHE A 225 -1.75 9.72 7.02
CA PHE A 225 -0.85 10.76 7.51
C PHE A 225 -1.30 11.30 8.86
N GLY A 226 -2.61 11.35 9.09
CA GLY A 226 -3.22 11.90 10.29
C GLY A 226 -2.72 11.24 11.59
N SER A 227 -2.80 12.00 12.68
CA SER A 227 -2.48 11.46 14.00
C SER A 227 -3.52 10.40 14.37
N VAL A 228 -3.06 9.20 14.74
CA VAL A 228 -3.92 8.20 15.39
C VAL A 228 -4.58 8.87 16.60
N PRO A 229 -5.91 8.76 16.81
CA PRO A 229 -6.55 9.36 17.98
C PRO A 229 -5.83 8.91 19.25
N ARG A 230 -5.43 9.86 20.10
CA ARG A 230 -4.54 9.61 21.25
C ARG A 230 -5.01 8.39 22.06
N GLY A 231 -4.10 7.44 22.27
CA GLY A 231 -4.34 6.22 23.05
C GLY A 231 -5.06 5.08 22.33
N ARG A 232 -5.40 5.21 21.04
CA ARG A 232 -5.99 4.11 20.27
C ARG A 232 -4.92 3.23 19.62
N LYS A 233 -4.92 1.94 19.94
CA LYS A 233 -4.14 0.94 19.21
C LYS A 233 -4.94 0.40 18.02
N PRO A 234 -4.30 0.10 16.89
CA PRO A 234 -4.99 -0.51 15.77
C PRO A 234 -5.50 -1.90 16.16
N LYS A 235 -6.72 -2.23 15.69
CA LYS A 235 -7.36 -3.51 15.93
C LYS A 235 -7.24 -4.40 14.68
N ASN A 236 -7.35 -5.72 14.88
CA ASN A 236 -7.49 -6.66 13.76
C ASN A 236 -8.83 -6.42 13.05
N VAL A 237 -8.83 -6.44 11.73
CA VAL A 237 -10.00 -6.14 10.89
C VAL A 237 -10.28 -7.29 9.94
N ASP A 238 -11.51 -7.32 9.43
CA ASP A 238 -11.89 -8.27 8.38
C ASP A 238 -11.26 -7.86 7.03
N MET A 239 -10.44 -8.75 6.49
CA MET A 239 -9.72 -8.57 5.23
C MET A 239 -10.50 -9.06 4.02
N TYR A 240 -11.75 -9.50 4.19
CA TYR A 240 -12.59 -9.99 3.09
C TYR A 240 -12.66 -9.06 1.86
N PRO A 241 -12.80 -7.71 2.01
CA PRO A 241 -12.77 -6.81 0.86
C PRO A 241 -11.45 -6.86 0.08
N THR A 242 -10.32 -6.89 0.80
CA THR A 242 -8.98 -6.98 0.20
C THR A 242 -8.75 -8.33 -0.47
N ILE A 243 -9.22 -9.42 0.14
CA ILE A 243 -9.18 -10.77 -0.43
C ILE A 243 -10.01 -10.84 -1.71
N THR A 244 -11.20 -10.24 -1.73
CA THR A 244 -12.05 -10.19 -2.93
C THR A 244 -11.35 -9.47 -4.08
N ALA A 245 -10.74 -8.31 -3.81
CA ALA A 245 -9.95 -7.59 -4.82
C ALA A 245 -8.76 -8.43 -5.32
N LEU A 246 -8.06 -9.15 -4.42
CA LEU A 246 -6.98 -10.05 -4.81
C LEU A 246 -7.47 -11.21 -5.69
N ARG A 247 -8.62 -11.83 -5.37
CA ARG A 247 -9.19 -12.92 -6.18
C ARG A 247 -9.47 -12.46 -7.60
N ASN A 248 -10.05 -11.28 -7.78
CA ASN A 248 -10.30 -10.71 -9.11
C ASN A 248 -8.98 -10.51 -9.89
N ILE A 249 -7.91 -10.05 -9.22
CA ILE A 249 -6.58 -9.92 -9.85
C ILE A 249 -6.01 -11.29 -10.20
N THR A 250 -6.11 -12.27 -9.30
CA THR A 250 -5.65 -13.65 -9.52
C THR A 250 -6.36 -14.31 -10.70
N GLU A 251 -7.67 -14.16 -10.82
CA GLU A 251 -8.44 -14.69 -11.97
C GLU A 251 -7.97 -14.09 -13.29
N LEU A 252 -7.70 -12.78 -13.33
CA LEU A 252 -7.15 -12.13 -14.53
C LEU A 252 -5.71 -12.59 -14.83
N ALA A 253 -4.94 -12.92 -13.81
CA ALA A 253 -3.61 -13.51 -13.96
C ALA A 253 -3.70 -14.92 -14.54
N ASP A 254 -4.54 -15.79 -13.98
CA ASP A 254 -4.80 -17.15 -14.46
C ASP A 254 -5.25 -17.14 -15.93
N LEU A 255 -6.15 -16.23 -16.31
CA LEU A 255 -6.58 -16.07 -17.70
C LEU A 255 -5.45 -15.68 -18.66
N ARG A 256 -4.43 -14.93 -18.19
CA ARG A 256 -3.25 -14.59 -18.98
C ARG A 256 -2.37 -15.83 -19.22
N HIS A 257 -2.15 -16.62 -18.18
CA HIS A 257 -1.34 -17.85 -18.27
C HIS A 257 -2.05 -18.94 -19.10
N ALA A 258 -3.36 -19.14 -18.91
CA ALA A 258 -4.14 -20.13 -19.66
C ALA A 258 -4.26 -19.82 -21.16
N LYS A 259 -4.19 -18.53 -21.55
CA LYS A 259 -4.24 -18.09 -22.96
C LYS A 259 -2.86 -18.03 -23.63
N ALA A 260 -1.80 -18.43 -22.94
CA ALA A 260 -0.47 -18.53 -23.52
C ALA A 260 -0.36 -19.71 -24.51
N SER A 261 -1.10 -19.62 -25.63
CA SER A 261 -0.60 -20.15 -26.90
C SER A 261 0.34 -19.09 -27.50
N ALA A 262 1.44 -19.55 -28.08
CA ALA A 262 2.67 -18.78 -28.32
C ALA A 262 2.52 -17.49 -29.16
N ASP A 263 1.41 -17.28 -29.87
CA ASP A 263 1.25 -16.16 -30.83
C ASP A 263 0.31 -15.02 -30.37
N VAL A 264 -0.49 -15.19 -29.31
CA VAL A 264 -1.56 -14.21 -28.95
C VAL A 264 -1.19 -13.32 -27.75
N VAL A 265 -0.23 -13.74 -26.92
CA VAL A 265 0.16 -13.05 -25.67
C VAL A 265 0.81 -11.70 -25.91
N ALA A 266 1.50 -11.52 -27.05
CA ALA A 266 2.21 -10.28 -27.35
C ALA A 266 1.27 -9.15 -27.83
N THR A 267 0.02 -9.45 -28.21
CA THR A 267 -0.86 -8.48 -28.90
C THR A 267 -2.07 -8.04 -28.09
N THR A 268 -2.38 -8.69 -26.96
CA THR A 268 -3.53 -8.29 -26.12
C THR A 268 -3.10 -7.37 -24.97
N PRO A 269 -3.61 -6.12 -24.91
CA PRO A 269 -3.32 -5.21 -23.80
C PRO A 269 -3.66 -5.87 -22.47
N TRP A 270 -2.76 -5.77 -21.50
CA TRP A 270 -2.94 -6.46 -20.22
C TRP A 270 -4.13 -5.86 -19.45
N LYS A 271 -5.23 -6.63 -19.40
CA LYS A 271 -6.52 -6.16 -18.86
C LYS A 271 -6.52 -5.93 -17.35
N VAL A 272 -5.50 -6.40 -16.62
CA VAL A 272 -5.40 -6.23 -15.16
C VAL A 272 -5.46 -4.76 -14.75
N TRP A 273 -4.82 -3.86 -15.50
CA TRP A 273 -4.84 -2.43 -15.19
C TRP A 273 -6.16 -1.74 -15.52
N GLY A 274 -6.80 -2.12 -16.63
CA GLY A 274 -8.07 -1.53 -17.09
C GLY A 274 -9.33 -2.14 -16.45
N GLY A 275 -9.19 -3.27 -15.75
CA GLY A 275 -10.30 -4.01 -15.13
C GLY A 275 -10.70 -3.54 -13.72
N GLY A 276 -10.08 -2.47 -13.19
CA GLY A 276 -10.41 -1.89 -11.87
C GLY A 276 -9.80 -2.61 -10.65
N GLY A 277 -9.36 -3.86 -10.80
CA GLY A 277 -8.81 -4.68 -9.70
C GLY A 277 -7.72 -3.99 -8.85
N PRO A 278 -6.69 -3.37 -9.44
CA PRO A 278 -5.67 -2.65 -8.68
C PRO A 278 -6.22 -1.44 -7.88
N SER A 279 -7.22 -0.73 -8.39
CA SER A 279 -7.84 0.37 -7.65
C SER A 279 -8.79 -0.14 -6.57
N ASP A 280 -9.54 -1.21 -6.84
CA ASP A 280 -10.35 -1.93 -5.83
C ASP A 280 -9.46 -2.38 -4.67
N LEU A 281 -8.29 -2.94 -4.99
CA LEU A 281 -7.31 -3.36 -3.99
C LEU A 281 -6.81 -2.17 -3.17
N LEU A 282 -6.41 -1.07 -3.82
CA LEU A 282 -5.94 0.13 -3.12
C LEU A 282 -7.03 0.72 -2.24
N PHE A 283 -8.26 0.81 -2.74
CA PHE A 283 -9.43 1.28 -1.99
C PHE A 283 -9.70 0.39 -0.76
N ALA A 284 -9.68 -0.93 -0.92
CA ALA A 284 -9.88 -1.88 0.16
C ALA A 284 -8.77 -1.80 1.22
N VAL A 285 -7.50 -1.70 0.80
CA VAL A 285 -6.34 -1.52 1.70
C VAL A 285 -6.46 -0.24 2.50
N ILE A 286 -6.86 0.87 1.88
CA ILE A 286 -7.01 2.14 2.57
C ILE A 286 -8.24 2.15 3.50
N SER A 287 -9.36 1.57 3.06
CA SER A 287 -10.58 1.46 3.87
C SER A 287 -10.39 0.60 5.12
N THR A 288 -9.67 -0.51 5.01
CA THR A 288 -9.36 -1.39 6.14
C THR A 288 -8.38 -0.75 7.13
N HIS A 289 -7.46 0.10 6.66
CA HIS A 289 -6.63 0.93 7.54
C HIS A 289 -7.49 1.83 8.41
N THR A 290 -8.38 2.64 7.81
CA THR A 290 -9.27 3.54 8.56
C THR A 290 -10.16 2.76 9.54
N SER A 291 -10.68 1.61 9.11
CA SER A 291 -11.52 0.74 9.94
C SER A 291 -10.77 0.18 11.16
N SER A 292 -9.45 -0.02 11.08
CA SER A 292 -8.65 -0.54 12.19
C SER A 292 -8.52 0.42 13.38
N PHE A 293 -8.79 1.71 13.16
CA PHE A 293 -8.81 2.76 14.19
C PHE A 293 -10.23 3.16 14.62
N ALA A 294 -11.26 2.53 14.05
CA ALA A 294 -12.65 2.83 14.39
C ALA A 294 -13.00 2.38 15.81
N ASP A 295 -13.92 3.13 16.44
CA ASP A 295 -14.45 2.81 17.77
C ASP A 295 -15.11 1.44 17.79
N LYS A 296 -15.93 1.17 16.78
CA LYS A 296 -16.58 -0.13 16.56
C LYS A 296 -16.05 -0.74 15.28
N ILE A 297 -15.47 -1.94 15.38
CA ILE A 297 -15.16 -2.75 14.21
C ILE A 297 -16.48 -3.29 13.69
N GLN A 298 -16.78 -3.02 12.42
CA GLN A 298 -17.90 -3.68 11.77
C GLN A 298 -17.55 -5.16 11.62
N LEU A 299 -18.11 -5.99 12.51
CA LEU A 299 -18.01 -7.43 12.37
C LEU A 299 -18.87 -7.86 11.17
N PRO A 300 -18.43 -8.84 10.37
CA PRO A 300 -19.22 -9.35 9.27
C PRO A 300 -20.58 -9.85 9.75
N SER A 301 -21.61 -9.63 8.93
CA SER A 301 -22.97 -10.10 9.20
C SER A 301 -22.98 -11.60 9.47
N ARG A 302 -23.83 -12.04 10.40
CA ARG A 302 -23.95 -13.45 10.82
C ARG A 302 -24.06 -14.37 9.59
N GLY A 303 -23.12 -15.31 9.44
CA GLY A 303 -23.08 -16.26 8.31
C GLY A 303 -22.15 -15.87 7.15
N LYS A 304 -21.50 -14.70 7.17
CA LYS A 304 -20.44 -14.35 6.20
C LYS A 304 -19.06 -14.82 6.68
N GLN A 305 -18.21 -15.22 5.73
CA GLN A 305 -16.81 -15.53 6.01
C GLN A 305 -16.08 -14.29 6.54
N ALA A 306 -15.27 -14.47 7.58
CA ALA A 306 -14.55 -13.40 8.26
C ALA A 306 -13.06 -13.72 8.29
N PHE A 307 -12.25 -12.92 7.61
CA PHE A 307 -10.81 -13.13 7.50
C PHE A 307 -10.09 -12.12 8.39
N ILE A 308 -10.06 -12.40 9.69
CA ILE A 308 -9.55 -11.46 10.69
C ILE A 308 -8.01 -11.46 10.68
N SER A 309 -7.38 -10.30 10.48
CA SER A 309 -5.93 -10.15 10.54
C SER A 309 -5.53 -8.74 10.97
N SER A 310 -4.30 -8.58 11.43
CA SER A 310 -3.69 -7.25 11.47
C SER A 310 -3.55 -6.69 10.05
N TRP A 311 -3.67 -5.37 9.92
CA TRP A 311 -3.48 -4.68 8.65
C TRP A 311 -2.06 -4.86 8.10
N SER A 312 -1.04 -4.65 8.96
CA SER A 312 0.37 -4.69 8.57
C SER A 312 0.77 -6.08 8.08
N GLY A 313 0.45 -7.13 8.84
CA GLY A 313 0.78 -8.50 8.44
C GLY A 313 0.09 -8.93 7.14
N PHE A 314 -1.19 -8.58 6.99
CA PHE A 314 -1.94 -8.91 5.77
C PHE A 314 -1.43 -8.15 4.54
N CYS A 315 -1.17 -6.85 4.66
CA CYS A 315 -0.70 -6.03 3.55
C CYS A 315 0.75 -6.32 3.13
N VAL A 316 1.60 -6.82 4.06
CA VAL A 316 2.89 -7.42 3.66
C VAL A 316 2.63 -8.67 2.83
N GLY A 317 1.74 -9.57 3.28
CA GLY A 317 1.35 -10.76 2.51
C GLY A 317 0.81 -10.43 1.11
N VAL A 318 -0.02 -9.39 0.97
CA VAL A 318 -0.52 -8.87 -0.32
C VAL A 318 0.64 -8.53 -1.27
N GLY A 319 1.62 -7.75 -0.80
CA GLY A 319 2.78 -7.38 -1.63
C GLY A 319 3.63 -8.57 -2.02
N MET A 320 3.88 -9.48 -1.08
CA MET A 320 4.60 -10.71 -1.35
C MET A 320 3.84 -11.62 -2.32
N TYR A 321 2.52 -11.68 -2.27
CA TYR A 321 1.72 -12.49 -3.18
C TYR A 321 1.78 -11.95 -4.61
N LEU A 322 1.61 -10.64 -4.77
CA LEU A 322 1.60 -9.98 -6.07
C LEU A 322 2.99 -10.00 -6.75
N ILE A 323 4.08 -10.01 -5.99
CA ILE A 323 5.44 -10.16 -6.51
C ILE A 323 5.82 -11.64 -6.66
N ALA A 324 5.74 -12.38 -5.56
CA ALA A 324 6.36 -13.69 -5.44
C ALA A 324 5.47 -14.85 -5.81
N VAL A 325 4.16 -14.68 -5.98
CA VAL A 325 3.23 -15.71 -6.47
C VAL A 325 2.76 -15.40 -7.89
N LEU A 326 2.19 -14.21 -8.11
CA LEU A 326 1.64 -13.83 -9.40
C LEU A 326 2.66 -13.18 -10.36
N GLY A 327 3.78 -12.62 -9.86
CA GLY A 327 4.77 -11.95 -10.72
C GLY A 327 4.29 -10.65 -11.37
N ILE A 328 3.16 -10.10 -10.92
CA ILE A 328 2.49 -8.91 -11.46
C ILE A 328 3.20 -7.64 -11.01
N TRP A 329 3.62 -7.59 -9.75
CA TRP A 329 4.35 -6.46 -9.20
C TRP A 329 5.85 -6.60 -9.39
N ASN A 330 6.50 -5.47 -9.71
CA ASN A 330 7.93 -5.38 -9.97
C ASN A 330 8.42 -6.38 -11.03
N GLN A 331 7.57 -6.79 -11.97
CA GLN A 331 7.85 -7.86 -12.95
C GLN A 331 8.29 -9.18 -12.29
N GLY A 332 7.84 -9.43 -11.05
CA GLY A 332 8.27 -10.58 -10.26
C GLY A 332 9.70 -10.49 -9.72
N LEU A 333 10.39 -9.36 -9.86
CA LEU A 333 11.69 -9.16 -9.23
C LEU A 333 11.53 -8.93 -7.72
N PRO A 334 12.44 -9.47 -6.89
CA PRO A 334 12.37 -9.27 -5.45
C PRO A 334 12.51 -7.80 -5.06
N MET A 335 12.06 -7.51 -3.86
CA MET A 335 12.16 -6.17 -3.28
C MET A 335 13.61 -5.79 -3.01
N GLU A 336 13.88 -4.49 -2.80
CA GLU A 336 15.18 -4.05 -2.30
C GLU A 336 15.51 -4.79 -0.99
N LYS A 337 16.73 -5.31 -0.86
CA LYS A 337 17.10 -6.30 0.16
C LYS A 337 16.86 -5.83 1.61
N GLN A 338 17.13 -4.56 1.92
CA GLN A 338 16.99 -4.04 3.28
C GLN A 338 15.51 -3.86 3.60
N LEU A 339 14.76 -3.30 2.65
CA LEU A 339 13.31 -3.17 2.76
C LEU A 339 12.63 -4.53 2.90
N HIS A 340 13.07 -5.52 2.11
CA HIS A 340 12.54 -6.88 2.15
C HIS A 340 12.74 -7.51 3.53
N CYS A 341 13.95 -7.41 4.08
CA CYS A 341 14.25 -7.87 5.43
C CYS A 341 13.41 -7.14 6.48
N HIS A 342 13.21 -5.83 6.35
CA HIS A 342 12.42 -5.02 7.28
C HIS A 342 10.96 -5.47 7.33
N ILE A 343 10.28 -5.51 6.18
CA ILE A 343 8.86 -5.89 6.12
C ILE A 343 8.61 -7.37 6.43
N LEU A 344 9.56 -8.26 6.13
CA LEU A 344 9.47 -9.67 6.56
C LEU A 344 9.57 -9.81 8.09
N ARG A 345 10.30 -8.94 8.77
CA ARG A 345 10.31 -8.91 10.25
C ARG A 345 8.96 -8.45 10.81
N ILE A 346 8.30 -7.47 10.17
CA ILE A 346 6.92 -7.07 10.52
C ILE A 346 5.99 -8.28 10.41
N LEU A 347 6.08 -9.03 9.30
CA LEU A 347 5.28 -10.23 9.09
C LEU A 347 5.58 -11.32 10.14
N ILE A 348 6.84 -11.60 10.45
CA ILE A 348 7.19 -12.59 11.48
C ILE A 348 6.66 -12.17 12.85
N GLN A 349 6.76 -10.89 13.20
CA GLN A 349 6.26 -10.38 14.47
C GLN A 349 4.74 -10.55 14.56
N ASP A 350 4.01 -10.21 13.50
CA ASP A 350 2.57 -10.44 13.39
C ASP A 350 2.19 -11.91 13.58
N LEU A 351 2.84 -12.81 12.83
CA LEU A 351 2.57 -14.25 12.91
C LEU A 351 2.88 -14.84 14.29
N ARG A 352 3.93 -14.35 14.97
CA ARG A 352 4.30 -14.76 16.33
C ARG A 352 3.27 -14.32 17.36
N SER A 353 2.81 -13.06 17.29
CA SER A 353 1.79 -12.52 18.20
C SER A 353 0.48 -13.33 18.14
N ASP A 354 0.14 -13.81 16.95
CA ASP A 354 -1.05 -14.61 16.69
C ASP A 354 -0.86 -16.11 16.96
N SER A 355 0.38 -16.60 17.00
CA SER A 355 0.70 -18.03 17.10
C SER A 355 0.11 -18.71 18.35
N VAL A 356 0.04 -17.99 19.47
CA VAL A 356 -0.52 -18.49 20.75
C VAL A 356 -2.02 -18.78 20.63
N LYS A 357 -2.71 -18.15 19.67
CA LYS A 357 -4.16 -18.23 19.49
C LYS A 357 -4.59 -19.21 18.40
N LEU A 358 -3.64 -19.86 17.70
CA LEU A 358 -3.90 -20.69 16.51
C LEU A 358 -5.05 -21.71 16.68
N GLN A 359 -5.11 -22.41 17.81
CA GLN A 359 -6.15 -23.40 18.08
C GLN A 359 -7.55 -22.78 18.24
N SER A 360 -7.61 -21.57 18.80
CA SER A 360 -8.86 -20.83 19.05
C SER A 360 -9.36 -20.01 17.86
N MET A 361 -8.55 -19.88 16.80
CA MET A 361 -8.93 -19.12 15.61
C MET A 361 -10.04 -19.82 14.82
N SER A 362 -10.90 -19.01 14.18
CA SER A 362 -11.78 -19.50 13.12
C SER A 362 -10.96 -20.13 11.99
N ARG A 363 -11.62 -20.98 11.19
CA ARG A 363 -10.99 -21.62 10.02
C ARG A 363 -10.41 -20.58 9.06
N GLU A 364 -11.19 -19.56 8.72
CA GLU A 364 -10.80 -18.50 7.78
C GLU A 364 -9.60 -17.69 8.28
N THR A 365 -9.57 -17.39 9.58
CA THR A 365 -8.45 -16.67 10.22
C THR A 365 -7.18 -17.52 10.22
N ARG A 366 -7.33 -18.83 10.47
CA ARG A 366 -6.23 -19.79 10.47
C ARG A 366 -5.66 -20.03 9.06
N ASP A 367 -6.54 -20.11 8.06
CA ASP A 367 -6.19 -20.21 6.65
C ASP A 367 -5.46 -18.92 6.20
N THR A 368 -5.93 -17.74 6.65
CA THR A 368 -5.24 -16.44 6.43
C THR A 368 -3.85 -16.40 7.04
N TRP A 369 -3.70 -16.93 8.26
CA TRP A 369 -2.41 -17.00 8.93
C TRP A 369 -1.42 -17.84 8.12
N LEU A 370 -1.85 -19.02 7.65
CA LEU A 370 -1.02 -19.88 6.78
C LEU A 370 -0.64 -19.15 5.49
N TRP A 371 -1.62 -18.52 4.84
CA TRP A 371 -1.42 -17.80 3.60
C TRP A 371 -0.33 -16.74 3.71
N LYS A 372 -0.39 -15.92 4.77
CA LYS A 372 0.64 -14.92 5.09
C LYS A 372 2.02 -15.55 5.27
N ALA A 373 2.11 -16.62 6.06
CA ALA A 373 3.38 -17.29 6.36
C ALA A 373 4.01 -17.94 5.12
N PHE A 374 3.21 -18.62 4.31
CA PHE A 374 3.68 -19.34 3.13
C PHE A 374 4.11 -18.39 2.00
N VAL A 375 3.29 -17.37 1.72
CA VAL A 375 3.65 -16.33 0.74
C VAL A 375 4.91 -15.56 1.19
N GLY A 376 5.05 -15.27 2.48
CA GLY A 376 6.28 -14.69 3.03
C GLY A 376 7.49 -15.59 2.77
N SER A 377 7.35 -16.90 2.96
CA SER A 377 8.42 -17.88 2.73
C SER A 377 8.80 -17.97 1.24
N LEU A 378 7.82 -17.92 0.34
CA LEU A 378 8.04 -17.88 -1.10
C LEU A 378 8.82 -16.65 -1.53
N SER A 379 8.46 -15.48 -0.99
CA SER A 379 9.19 -14.25 -1.29
C SER A 379 10.67 -14.35 -0.89
N VAL A 380 10.98 -15.00 0.22
CA VAL A 380 12.36 -15.21 0.67
C VAL A 380 13.11 -16.10 -0.30
N VAL A 381 12.54 -17.25 -0.67
CA VAL A 381 13.20 -18.19 -1.59
C VAL A 381 13.43 -17.55 -2.95
N GLN A 382 12.45 -16.80 -3.45
CA GLN A 382 12.60 -16.03 -4.67
C GLN A 382 13.71 -14.99 -4.53
N ALA A 383 13.73 -14.17 -3.49
CA ALA A 383 14.78 -13.16 -3.32
C ALA A 383 16.18 -13.77 -3.18
N GLN A 384 16.29 -14.94 -2.54
CA GLN A 384 17.56 -15.63 -2.34
C GLN A 384 18.18 -16.10 -3.66
N SER A 385 17.37 -16.37 -4.70
CA SER A 385 17.91 -16.70 -6.03
C SER A 385 18.54 -15.50 -6.76
N PHE A 386 18.35 -14.27 -6.28
CA PHE A 386 18.90 -13.05 -6.88
C PHE A 386 19.97 -12.37 -6.01
N ILE A 387 19.78 -12.33 -4.69
CA ILE A 387 20.51 -11.41 -3.80
C ILE A 387 21.52 -12.13 -2.90
N CYS A 388 21.30 -13.41 -2.58
CA CYS A 388 22.13 -14.20 -1.64
C CYS A 388 22.41 -13.46 -0.30
N ASP A 389 21.37 -13.26 0.54
CA ASP A 389 21.50 -12.56 1.84
C ASP A 389 21.29 -13.53 3.02
N LYS A 390 22.28 -13.66 3.92
CA LYS A 390 22.19 -14.53 5.10
C LYS A 390 21.06 -14.14 6.06
N ARG A 391 20.63 -12.88 6.07
CA ARG A 391 19.50 -12.41 6.88
C ARG A 391 18.20 -13.05 6.43
N LEU A 392 18.05 -13.26 5.13
CA LEU A 392 16.89 -13.94 4.55
C LEU A 392 16.85 -15.43 4.95
N ASP A 393 18.00 -16.09 5.04
CA ASP A 393 18.06 -17.49 5.53
C ASP A 393 17.55 -17.60 6.98
N SER A 394 17.96 -16.65 7.84
CA SER A 394 17.46 -16.59 9.22
C SER A 394 15.96 -16.34 9.30
N ILE A 395 15.43 -15.46 8.44
CA ILE A 395 13.99 -15.19 8.32
C ILE A 395 13.25 -16.44 7.85
N LEU A 396 13.77 -17.15 6.84
CA LEU A 396 13.17 -18.39 6.34
C LEU A 396 13.12 -19.47 7.42
N ALA A 397 14.18 -19.63 8.21
CA ALA A 397 14.20 -20.55 9.33
C ALA A 397 13.14 -20.20 10.38
N GLY A 398 12.93 -18.90 10.65
CA GLY A 398 11.87 -18.40 11.51
C GLY A 398 10.46 -18.74 11.00
N LEU A 399 10.19 -18.50 9.72
CA LEU A 399 8.93 -18.84 9.08
C LEU A 399 8.70 -20.36 9.03
N ALA A 400 9.74 -21.15 8.74
CA ALA A 400 9.67 -22.61 8.75
C ALA A 400 9.33 -23.15 10.14
N SER A 401 9.87 -22.56 11.21
CA SER A 401 9.50 -22.94 12.58
C SER A 401 8.01 -22.69 12.86
N LEU A 402 7.49 -21.53 12.43
CA LEU A 402 6.09 -21.16 12.57
C LEU A 402 5.16 -22.10 11.78
N ILE A 403 5.49 -22.39 10.51
CA ILE A 403 4.71 -23.28 9.64
C ILE A 403 4.72 -24.72 10.18
N ARG A 404 5.85 -25.25 10.66
CA ARG A 404 5.90 -26.58 11.30
C ARG A 404 5.00 -26.66 12.54
N ASN A 405 4.99 -25.61 13.37
CA ASN A 405 4.12 -25.59 14.53
C ASN A 405 2.64 -25.58 14.12
N TRP A 406 2.30 -24.76 13.13
CA TRP A 406 0.96 -24.72 12.55
C TRP A 406 0.55 -26.10 11.99
N ALA A 407 1.42 -26.76 11.21
CA ALA A 407 1.16 -28.07 10.61
C ALA A 407 0.94 -29.15 11.67
N LYS A 408 1.69 -29.12 12.78
CA LYS A 408 1.47 -30.01 13.94
C LYS A 408 0.10 -29.81 14.59
N ILE A 409 -0.39 -28.56 14.64
CA ILE A 409 -1.69 -28.24 15.23
C ILE A 409 -2.85 -28.63 14.31
N THR A 410 -2.69 -28.44 12.99
CA THR A 410 -3.75 -28.69 12.01
C THR A 410 -3.75 -30.10 11.44
N GLY A 411 -2.63 -30.83 11.56
CA GLY A 411 -2.43 -32.14 10.96
C GLY A 411 -2.15 -32.11 9.45
N VAL A 412 -1.98 -30.93 8.86
CA VAL A 412 -1.80 -30.77 7.40
C VAL A 412 -0.35 -30.99 7.03
N VAL A 413 -0.10 -32.05 6.24
CA VAL A 413 1.25 -32.43 5.81
C VAL A 413 1.37 -32.45 4.29
N ALA A 414 0.30 -32.81 3.58
CA ALA A 414 0.29 -32.87 2.13
C ALA A 414 0.18 -31.48 1.48
N TRP A 415 0.91 -31.26 0.38
CA TRP A 415 0.81 -30.01 -0.40
C TRP A 415 -0.61 -29.78 -0.93
N SER A 416 -1.32 -30.84 -1.35
CA SER A 416 -2.70 -30.73 -1.85
C SER A 416 -3.66 -30.11 -0.84
N GLU A 417 -3.56 -30.52 0.42
CA GLU A 417 -4.37 -29.99 1.52
C GLU A 417 -3.99 -28.53 1.84
N ALA A 418 -2.69 -28.24 1.89
CA ALA A 418 -2.20 -26.88 2.09
C ALA A 418 -2.66 -25.94 0.97
N ARG A 419 -2.56 -26.38 -0.28
CA ARG A 419 -3.04 -25.66 -1.46
C ARG A 419 -4.52 -25.36 -1.38
N GLU A 420 -5.35 -26.31 -0.95
CA GLU A 420 -6.78 -26.07 -0.75
C GLU A 420 -7.03 -24.95 0.28
N MET A 421 -6.28 -24.93 1.39
CA MET A 421 -6.38 -23.86 2.39
C MET A 421 -5.92 -22.50 1.85
N LEU A 422 -4.84 -22.47 1.09
CA LEU A 422 -4.36 -21.25 0.43
C LEU A 422 -5.42 -20.72 -0.56
N SER A 423 -6.05 -21.60 -1.35
CA SER A 423 -7.11 -21.25 -2.30
C SER A 423 -8.36 -20.70 -1.62
N ARG A 424 -8.68 -21.10 -0.38
CA ARG A 424 -9.79 -20.49 0.38
C ARG A 424 -9.54 -19.04 0.75
N VAL A 425 -8.28 -18.62 0.85
CA VAL A 425 -7.92 -17.20 0.95
C VAL A 425 -7.84 -16.64 -0.48
N VAL A 426 -6.72 -16.88 -1.16
CA VAL A 426 -6.51 -16.58 -2.59
C VAL A 426 -5.27 -17.32 -3.10
N TRP A 427 -5.40 -18.09 -4.18
CA TRP A 427 -4.29 -18.82 -4.80
C TRP A 427 -4.59 -19.04 -6.29
N PRO A 428 -3.60 -18.94 -7.21
CA PRO A 428 -3.83 -19.19 -8.62
C PRO A 428 -4.28 -20.63 -8.87
N VAL A 429 -5.18 -20.82 -9.83
CA VAL A 429 -5.65 -22.16 -10.25
C VAL A 429 -4.56 -22.87 -11.04
N SER A 430 -3.85 -22.13 -11.88
CA SER A 430 -2.78 -22.64 -12.74
C SER A 430 -1.55 -21.75 -12.62
N SER A 431 -0.42 -22.34 -12.24
CA SER A 431 0.85 -21.63 -12.10
C SER A 431 1.98 -22.45 -12.71
N ASP A 432 2.80 -21.82 -13.55
CA ASP A 432 4.01 -22.41 -14.13
C ASP A 432 5.08 -22.74 -13.07
N ARG A 433 4.85 -22.34 -11.81
CA ARG A 433 5.76 -22.52 -10.68
C ARG A 433 5.21 -23.46 -9.60
N GLU A 434 4.23 -24.29 -9.93
CA GLU A 434 3.61 -25.23 -8.99
C GLU A 434 4.66 -26.16 -8.32
N ASP A 435 5.63 -26.65 -9.10
CA ASP A 435 6.73 -27.48 -8.59
C ASP A 435 7.55 -26.77 -7.52
N MET A 436 7.80 -25.47 -7.69
CA MET A 436 8.52 -24.65 -6.70
C MET A 436 7.70 -24.52 -5.41
N PHE A 437 6.38 -24.38 -5.51
CA PHE A 437 5.50 -24.30 -4.34
C PHE A 437 5.50 -25.61 -3.56
N GLN A 438 5.34 -26.72 -4.25
CA GLN A 438 5.35 -28.05 -3.65
C GLN A 438 6.71 -28.37 -3.01
N SER A 439 7.82 -28.06 -3.72
CA SER A 439 9.18 -28.25 -3.20
C SER A 439 9.42 -27.42 -1.94
N LEU A 440 8.96 -26.17 -1.91
CA LEU A 440 9.08 -25.34 -0.72
C LEU A 440 8.24 -25.91 0.44
N TRP A 441 7.00 -26.32 0.19
CA TRP A 441 6.14 -26.92 1.21
C TRP A 441 6.81 -28.14 1.86
N ALA A 442 7.35 -29.05 1.06
CA ALA A 442 8.06 -30.24 1.53
C ALA A 442 9.29 -29.92 2.39
N ARG A 443 9.92 -28.76 2.19
CA ARG A 443 11.04 -28.30 3.01
C ARG A 443 10.60 -27.60 4.30
N LEU A 444 9.38 -27.05 4.33
CA LEU A 444 8.88 -26.25 5.45
C LEU A 444 8.12 -27.06 6.48
N VAL A 445 7.62 -28.27 6.18
CA VAL A 445 6.75 -29.06 7.07
C VAL A 445 7.44 -30.28 7.63
#